data_AF-A0A933MC76-F1
#
_entry.id   AF-A0A933MC76-F1
#
_cell.length_a   1.000
_cell.length_b   1.000
_cell.length_c   1.000
_cell.angle_alpha   90.00
_cell.angle_beta   90.00
_cell.angle_gamma   90.00
#
_symmetry.space_group_name_H-M   'P 1'
#
loop_
_entity.id
_entity.type
_entity.pdbx_description
1 polymer ?
#
loop_
_entity_poly.entity_id
_entity_poly.type
_entity_poly.pdbx_seq_one_letter_code
_entity_poly.pdbx_strand_id
1 'polypeptide(L)'
;MKPSPAALCPGCGLPLDKARLSDSVSTYGCSRCGKWFPREDAGVPGPAPGFKALAKTPIVIGLACASLADAAQILVPKALHGSGKVAAKSADIAEEVREGIKLSSLELREGLAFIHHRVAGISERRLALGISHDGIPTGSSIQERVYIVFLSLMPENRPGYEVPLWSRRKLCNQQTIYRLRKAPDVDTVLSILKGL
;
A
#
# COMPACT_ATOMS: atom_id res chain seq x y z
N MET A 1 2.31 17.55 -35.39
CA MET A 1 2.27 16.44 -34.43
C MET A 1 2.63 15.16 -35.18
N LYS A 2 3.72 14.46 -34.81
CA LYS A 2 4.02 13.14 -35.37
C LYS A 2 3.06 12.12 -34.73
N PRO A 3 2.42 11.21 -35.50
CA PRO A 3 1.60 10.16 -34.91
C PRO A 3 2.49 9.27 -34.02
N SER A 4 2.01 8.98 -32.81
CA SER A 4 2.66 8.03 -31.91
C SER A 4 2.65 6.64 -32.57
N PRO A 5 3.75 5.87 -32.54
CA PRO A 5 3.78 4.53 -33.12
C PRO A 5 2.69 3.65 -32.50
N ALA A 6 2.04 2.83 -33.31
CA ALA A 6 1.00 1.91 -32.85
C ALA A 6 1.59 0.91 -31.85
N ALA A 7 1.01 0.82 -30.65
CA ALA A 7 1.43 -0.16 -29.65
C ALA A 7 1.14 -1.59 -30.16
N LEU A 8 2.16 -2.46 -30.10
CA LEU A 8 2.07 -3.85 -30.53
C LEU A 8 1.94 -4.78 -29.32
N CYS A 9 1.12 -5.83 -29.46
CA CYS A 9 0.98 -6.86 -28.44
C CYS A 9 2.28 -7.67 -28.28
N PRO A 10 2.87 -7.77 -27.09
CA PRO A 10 4.12 -8.51 -26.88
C PRO A 10 3.97 -10.03 -27.07
N GLY A 11 2.75 -10.55 -26.98
CA GLY A 11 2.49 -11.97 -27.19
C GLY A 11 2.34 -12.38 -28.65
N CYS A 12 1.93 -11.48 -29.55
CA CYS A 12 1.59 -11.85 -30.92
C CYS A 12 2.00 -10.84 -32.01
N GLY A 13 2.64 -9.72 -31.64
CA GLY A 13 3.17 -8.73 -32.57
C GLY A 13 2.12 -7.92 -33.36
N LEU A 14 0.84 -8.00 -33.00
CA LEU A 14 -0.24 -7.30 -33.70
C LEU A 14 -0.58 -5.96 -33.03
N PRO A 15 -1.10 -4.98 -33.80
CA PRO A 15 -1.60 -3.72 -33.25
C PRO A 15 -2.68 -3.96 -32.20
N LEU A 16 -2.62 -3.20 -31.12
CA LEU A 16 -3.64 -3.24 -30.08
C LEU A 16 -4.88 -2.44 -30.48
N ASP A 17 -6.07 -2.97 -30.18
CA ASP A 17 -7.33 -2.31 -30.49
C ASP A 17 -7.61 -1.18 -29.49
N LYS A 18 -8.24 -0.09 -29.96
CA LYS A 18 -8.50 1.10 -29.15
C LYS A 18 -9.36 0.79 -27.92
N ALA A 19 -9.01 1.45 -26.82
CA ALA A 19 -9.45 1.17 -25.45
C ALA A 19 -10.99 1.11 -25.26
N ARG A 20 -11.41 0.22 -24.36
CA ARG A 20 -12.68 0.34 -23.64
C ARG A 20 -12.40 1.12 -22.36
N LEU A 21 -12.95 2.33 -22.24
CA LEU A 21 -12.88 3.11 -21.00
C LEU A 21 -13.80 2.42 -19.97
N SER A 22 -13.22 1.65 -19.06
CA SER A 22 -13.87 1.31 -17.79
C SER A 22 -13.07 1.95 -16.66
N ASP A 23 -13.78 2.48 -15.68
CA ASP A 23 -13.30 3.45 -14.71
C ASP A 23 -11.95 3.08 -14.09
N SER A 24 -11.03 4.06 -14.16
CA SER A 24 -9.71 4.19 -13.51
C SER A 24 -8.44 3.62 -14.17
N VAL A 25 -8.48 2.80 -15.23
CA VAL A 25 -7.25 2.41 -15.97
C VAL A 25 -7.49 2.29 -17.48
N SER A 26 -6.78 3.10 -18.29
CA SER A 26 -6.78 2.93 -19.75
C SER A 26 -6.03 1.66 -20.14
N THR A 27 -6.76 0.64 -20.60
CA THR A 27 -6.18 -0.61 -21.12
C THR A 27 -6.39 -0.77 -22.62
N TYR A 28 -5.42 -1.39 -23.28
CA TYR A 28 -5.49 -1.88 -24.64
C TYR A 28 -5.88 -3.36 -24.66
N GLY A 29 -6.80 -3.74 -25.55
CA GLY A 29 -7.18 -5.13 -25.77
C GLY A 29 -6.48 -5.70 -27.00
N CYS A 30 -6.00 -6.94 -26.92
CA CYS A 30 -5.61 -7.70 -28.10
C CYS A 30 -6.74 -8.66 -28.49
N SER A 31 -7.45 -8.36 -29.57
CA SER A 31 -8.54 -9.21 -30.10
C SER A 31 -8.11 -10.64 -30.40
N ARG A 32 -6.84 -10.87 -30.75
CA ARG A 32 -6.33 -12.20 -31.09
C ARG A 32 -6.05 -13.10 -29.89
N CYS A 33 -5.48 -12.56 -28.81
CA CYS A 33 -5.12 -13.37 -27.64
C CYS A 33 -6.02 -13.14 -26.42
N GLY A 34 -6.97 -12.20 -26.50
CA GLY A 34 -7.89 -11.85 -25.42
C GLY A 34 -7.22 -11.18 -24.21
N LYS A 35 -5.91 -10.87 -24.29
CA LYS A 35 -5.17 -10.24 -23.19
C LYS A 35 -5.31 -8.72 -23.24
N TRP A 36 -5.33 -8.13 -22.05
CA TRP A 36 -5.42 -6.69 -21.85
C TRP A 36 -4.09 -6.17 -21.30
N PHE A 37 -3.62 -5.05 -21.84
CA PHE A 37 -2.35 -4.43 -21.50
C PHE A 37 -2.58 -2.99 -21.02
N PRO A 38 -1.90 -2.55 -19.95
CA PRO A 38 -1.95 -1.15 -19.54
C PRO A 38 -1.33 -0.25 -20.62
N ARG A 39 -1.92 0.93 -20.82
CA ARG A 39 -1.45 1.94 -21.78
C ARG A 39 -0.10 2.53 -21.31
N GLU A 40 0.96 2.39 -22.11
CA GLU A 40 2.33 2.82 -21.78
C GLU A 40 2.50 4.34 -21.68
N ASP A 41 1.61 5.11 -22.31
CA ASP A 41 1.52 6.57 -22.23
C ASP A 41 0.95 7.07 -20.88
N ALA A 42 0.43 6.18 -20.03
CA ALA A 42 0.31 6.44 -18.60
C ALA A 42 1.69 6.23 -17.98
N GLY A 43 2.52 7.29 -17.98
CA GLY A 43 3.93 7.31 -17.57
C GLY A 43 4.30 6.14 -16.65
N VAL A 44 5.13 5.24 -17.18
CA VAL A 44 5.48 3.95 -16.57
C VAL A 44 5.66 4.13 -15.06
N PRO A 45 4.76 3.58 -14.22
CA PRO A 45 5.01 3.56 -12.79
C PRO A 45 6.32 2.80 -12.62
N GLY A 46 7.35 3.49 -12.09
CA GLY A 46 8.60 2.84 -11.73
C GLY A 46 8.29 1.57 -10.93
N PRO A 47 9.14 0.52 -11.01
CA PRO A 47 8.83 -0.79 -10.46
C PRO A 47 8.29 -0.62 -9.05
N ALA A 48 7.04 -1.03 -8.83
CA ALA A 48 6.43 -0.96 -7.52
C ALA A 48 7.42 -1.61 -6.54
N PRO A 49 7.87 -0.91 -5.49
CA PRO A 49 8.94 -1.44 -4.67
C PRO A 49 8.49 -2.79 -4.13
N GLY A 50 9.13 -3.86 -4.60
CA GLY A 50 8.86 -5.21 -4.11
C GLY A 50 9.12 -5.28 -2.62
N PHE A 51 8.79 -6.39 -1.98
CA PHE A 51 8.98 -6.64 -0.54
C PHE A 51 10.39 -6.26 -0.01
N LYS A 52 11.41 -6.15 -0.87
CA LYS A 52 12.72 -5.56 -0.54
C LYS A 52 12.64 -4.17 0.12
N ALA A 53 11.63 -3.35 -0.19
CA ALA A 53 11.43 -2.06 0.46
C ALA A 53 10.99 -2.18 1.93
N LEU A 54 10.45 -3.34 2.35
CA LEU A 54 10.07 -3.58 3.74
C LEU A 54 11.26 -3.80 4.67
N ALA A 55 12.44 -4.15 4.14
CA ALA A 55 13.63 -4.35 4.96
C ALA A 55 14.09 -3.09 5.71
N LYS A 56 13.71 -1.90 5.20
CA LYS A 56 13.98 -0.60 5.84
C LYS A 56 12.72 0.02 6.43
N THR A 57 11.61 -0.71 6.44
CA THR A 57 10.34 -0.19 6.96
C THR A 57 10.38 -0.24 8.49
N PRO A 58 10.10 0.87 9.17
CA PRO A 58 9.91 0.87 10.61
C PRO A 58 8.73 -0.05 10.99
N ILE A 59 9.01 -0.98 11.90
CA ILE A 59 8.05 -1.95 12.43
C ILE A 59 7.81 -1.61 13.90
N VAL A 60 6.55 -1.51 14.29
CA VAL A 60 6.10 -1.30 15.67
C VAL A 60 5.39 -2.56 16.13
N ILE A 61 6.01 -3.31 17.03
CA ILE A 61 5.43 -4.49 17.69
C ILE A 61 4.76 -4.04 18.99
N GLY A 62 3.63 -4.67 19.34
CA GLY A 62 2.86 -4.29 20.52
C GLY A 62 2.08 -2.99 20.32
N LEU A 63 1.62 -2.72 19.09
CA LEU A 63 0.79 -1.57 18.79
C LEU A 63 -0.53 -1.65 19.56
N ALA A 64 -0.65 -0.82 20.61
CA ALA A 64 -1.83 -0.72 21.46
C ALA A 64 -2.57 0.59 21.13
N CYS A 65 -3.72 0.48 20.48
CA CYS A 65 -4.53 1.62 20.07
C CYS A 65 -6.01 1.32 20.32
N ALA A 66 -6.77 2.34 20.74
CA ALA A 66 -8.21 2.22 20.92
C ALA A 66 -8.95 2.18 19.57
N SER A 67 -8.36 2.73 18.51
CA SER A 67 -8.92 2.74 17.16
C SER A 67 -7.84 2.69 16.08
N LEU A 68 -8.22 2.36 14.84
CA LEU A 68 -7.31 2.45 13.68
C LEU A 68 -6.85 3.88 13.40
N ALA A 69 -7.70 4.87 13.73
CA ALA A 69 -7.36 6.28 13.61
C ALA A 69 -6.19 6.64 14.55
N ASP A 70 -6.19 6.12 15.78
CA ASP A 70 -5.11 6.35 16.74
C ASP A 70 -3.80 5.67 16.32
N ALA A 71 -3.86 4.59 15.55
CA ALA A 71 -2.67 3.95 15.00
C ALA A 71 -1.87 4.91 14.09
N ALA A 72 -2.54 5.85 13.40
CA ALA A 72 -1.86 6.85 12.57
C ALA A 72 -0.91 7.73 13.39
N GLN A 73 -1.31 8.11 14.61
CA GLN A 73 -0.51 8.94 15.52
C GLN A 73 0.83 8.29 15.91
N ILE A 74 0.88 6.95 15.92
CA ILE A 74 2.10 6.20 16.21
C ILE A 74 2.90 5.92 14.94
N LEU A 75 2.22 5.50 13.86
CA LEU A 75 2.89 5.00 12.65
C LEU A 75 3.43 6.10 11.75
N VAL A 76 2.77 7.25 11.67
CA VAL A 76 3.19 8.37 10.80
C VAL A 76 4.57 8.93 11.21
N PRO A 77 4.82 9.27 12.49
CA PRO A 77 6.14 9.74 12.92
C PRO A 77 7.25 8.72 12.63
N LYS A 78 6.94 7.42 12.75
CA LYS A 78 7.90 6.35 12.44
C LYS A 78 8.18 6.29 10.94
N ALA A 79 7.15 6.29 10.09
CA ALA A 79 7.30 6.29 8.64
C ALA A 79 8.11 7.49 8.12
N LEU A 80 7.91 8.66 8.74
CA LEU A 80 8.59 9.90 8.38
C LEU A 80 9.97 10.08 9.04
N HIS A 81 10.42 9.13 9.87
CA HIS A 81 11.75 9.23 10.47
C HIS A 81 12.83 9.37 9.38
N GLY A 82 13.73 10.35 9.55
CA GLY A 82 14.79 10.65 8.58
C GLY A 82 14.32 11.33 7.29
N SER A 83 13.08 11.83 7.21
CA SER A 83 12.57 12.59 6.03
C SER A 83 12.82 14.11 6.11
N GLY A 84 13.79 14.53 6.93
CA GLY A 84 14.22 15.93 7.04
C GLY A 84 13.10 16.86 7.50
N LYS A 85 12.85 17.94 6.74
CA LYS A 85 11.86 18.98 7.10
C LYS A 85 10.42 18.44 7.19
N VAL A 86 10.10 17.36 6.49
CA VAL A 86 8.75 16.77 6.56
C VAL A 86 8.51 16.06 7.89
N ALA A 87 9.55 15.48 8.48
CA ALA A 87 9.45 14.82 9.79
C ALA A 87 9.01 15.81 10.90
N ALA A 88 9.38 17.09 10.77
CA ALA A 88 8.96 18.14 11.70
C ALA A 88 7.45 18.42 11.65
N LYS A 89 6.77 18.08 10.54
CA LYS A 89 5.32 18.20 10.37
C LYS A 89 4.57 16.90 10.65
N SER A 90 5.23 15.91 11.27
CA SER A 90 4.66 14.57 11.45
C SER A 90 3.37 14.55 12.27
N ALA A 91 3.21 15.44 13.24
CA ALA A 91 1.98 15.56 14.03
C ALA A 91 0.79 16.04 13.17
N ASP A 92 0.98 17.10 12.38
CA ASP A 92 -0.05 17.62 11.48
C ASP A 92 -0.45 16.58 10.44
N ILE A 93 0.54 15.89 9.85
CA ILE A 93 0.31 14.81 8.88
C ILE A 93 -0.41 13.63 9.55
N ALA A 94 -0.07 13.28 10.79
CA ALA A 94 -0.74 12.21 11.51
C ALA A 94 -2.22 12.54 11.76
N GLU A 95 -2.52 13.80 12.06
CA GLU A 95 -3.89 14.25 12.23
C GLU A 95 -4.67 14.26 10.91
N GLU A 96 -4.05 14.69 9.81
CA GLU A 96 -4.64 14.62 8.48
C GLU A 96 -4.98 13.17 8.09
N VAL A 97 -4.05 12.22 8.34
CA VAL A 97 -4.28 10.80 8.12
C VAL A 97 -5.41 10.29 9.02
N ARG A 98 -5.45 10.71 10.29
CA ARG A 98 -6.49 10.32 11.25
C ARG A 98 -7.88 10.73 10.79
N GLU A 99 -8.05 11.97 10.34
CA GLU A 99 -9.31 12.46 9.79
C GLU A 99 -9.66 11.75 8.48
N GLY A 100 -8.67 11.51 7.61
CA GLY A 100 -8.85 10.74 6.38
C GLY A 100 -9.35 9.31 6.63
N ILE A 101 -8.87 8.64 7.68
CA ILE A 101 -9.34 7.32 8.10
C ILE A 101 -10.83 7.34 8.49
N LYS A 102 -11.29 8.38 9.18
CA LYS A 102 -12.70 8.50 9.60
C LYS A 102 -13.64 8.72 8.42
N LEU A 103 -13.16 9.43 7.40
CA LEU A 103 -13.95 9.80 6.21
C LEU A 103 -13.91 8.75 5.10
N SER A 104 -12.90 7.87 5.11
CA SER A 104 -12.69 6.86 4.06
C SER A 104 -13.18 5.48 4.50
N SER A 105 -13.68 4.71 3.55
CA SER A 105 -13.83 3.27 3.70
C SER A 105 -12.44 2.63 3.64
N LEU A 106 -11.86 2.36 4.80
CA LEU A 106 -10.58 1.66 4.88
C LEU A 106 -10.69 0.27 4.25
N GLU A 107 -9.65 -0.12 3.51
CA GLU A 107 -9.51 -1.50 3.05
C GLU A 107 -9.12 -2.41 4.23
N LEU A 108 -10.13 -3.05 4.81
CA LEU A 108 -9.99 -4.07 5.85
C LEU A 108 -10.06 -5.47 5.24
N ARG A 109 -9.12 -6.35 5.59
CA ARG A 109 -9.08 -7.74 5.11
C ARG A 109 -8.51 -8.67 6.17
N GLU A 110 -9.31 -9.63 6.64
CA GLU A 110 -8.87 -10.78 7.47
C GLU A 110 -7.97 -10.40 8.67
N GLY A 111 -8.24 -9.25 9.31
CA GLY A 111 -7.45 -8.76 10.44
C GLY A 111 -6.25 -7.89 10.05
N LEU A 112 -6.24 -7.38 8.83
CA LEU A 112 -5.24 -6.44 8.33
C LEU A 112 -5.94 -5.16 7.80
N ALA A 113 -5.33 -4.02 8.05
CA ALA A 113 -5.76 -2.71 7.52
C ALA A 113 -4.66 -2.10 6.67
N PHE A 114 -5.05 -1.55 5.51
CA PHE A 114 -4.17 -0.72 4.69
C PHE A 114 -4.58 0.74 4.79
N ILE A 115 -3.65 1.58 5.26
CA ILE A 115 -3.81 3.03 5.33
C ILE A 115 -2.93 3.64 4.24
N HIS A 116 -3.57 4.30 3.28
CA HIS A 116 -2.91 4.98 2.17
C HIS A 116 -3.18 6.47 2.26
N HIS A 117 -2.13 7.29 2.30
CA HIS A 117 -2.27 8.74 2.35
C HIS A 117 -1.27 9.43 1.44
N ARG A 118 -1.65 10.54 0.83
CA ARG A 118 -0.72 11.36 0.04
C ARG A 118 -0.18 12.49 0.91
N VAL A 119 1.12 12.74 0.85
CA VAL A 119 1.80 13.74 1.67
C VAL A 119 2.58 14.67 0.77
N ALA A 120 2.33 15.97 0.90
CA ALA A 120 3.11 17.01 0.24
C ALA A 120 4.56 17.03 0.77
N GLY A 121 5.53 17.16 -0.15
CA GLY A 121 6.94 17.37 0.20
C GLY A 121 7.77 16.13 0.49
N ILE A 122 7.20 14.92 0.48
CA ILE A 122 8.00 13.69 0.40
C ILE A 122 8.36 13.40 -1.07
N SER A 123 9.61 13.00 -1.33
CA SER A 123 10.09 12.65 -2.66
C SER A 123 9.85 11.18 -3.03
N GLU A 124 9.68 10.33 -2.01
CA GLU A 124 9.57 8.88 -2.13
C GLU A 124 8.53 8.34 -1.16
N ARG A 125 7.96 7.17 -1.50
CA ARG A 125 7.01 6.46 -0.64
C ARG A 125 7.67 6.13 0.70
N ARG A 126 6.95 6.39 1.79
CA ARG A 126 7.33 6.00 3.15
C ARG A 126 6.34 4.98 3.69
N LEU A 127 6.87 3.96 4.34
CA LEU A 127 6.07 2.84 4.87
C LEU A 127 6.28 2.75 6.38
N ALA A 128 5.26 2.26 7.08
CA ALA A 128 5.39 1.74 8.44
C ALA A 128 4.48 0.53 8.61
N LEU A 129 4.89 -0.40 9.48
CA LEU A 129 4.10 -1.57 9.84
C LEU A 129 3.81 -1.56 11.34
N GLY A 130 2.54 -1.63 11.69
CA GLY A 130 2.07 -1.82 13.06
C GLY A 130 1.58 -3.24 13.28
N ILE A 131 1.95 -3.85 14.39
CA ILE A 131 1.47 -5.18 14.81
C ILE A 131 0.87 -5.07 16.20
N SER A 132 -0.42 -5.34 16.30
CA SER A 132 -1.17 -5.40 17.55
C SER A 132 -1.44 -6.86 17.93
N HIS A 133 -0.99 -7.29 19.12
CA HIS A 133 -1.20 -8.65 19.58
C HIS A 133 -2.66 -8.92 19.96
N ASP A 134 -3.31 -7.93 20.58
CA ASP A 134 -4.70 -8.01 21.04
C ASP A 134 -5.70 -7.61 19.95
N GLY A 135 -5.23 -6.93 18.91
CA GLY A 135 -6.04 -6.45 17.82
C GLY A 135 -6.75 -5.14 18.15
N ILE A 136 -6.84 -4.28 17.15
CA ILE A 136 -7.47 -2.97 17.19
C ILE A 136 -8.93 -3.13 16.74
N PRO A 137 -9.91 -2.63 17.50
CA PRO A 137 -11.31 -2.71 17.10
C PRO A 137 -11.59 -1.83 15.87
N THR A 138 -12.42 -2.33 14.95
CA THR A 138 -12.78 -1.61 13.70
C THR A 138 -14.14 -0.89 13.77
N GLY A 139 -14.91 -1.13 14.84
CA GLY A 139 -16.25 -0.55 15.02
C GLY A 139 -17.36 -1.22 14.19
N SER A 140 -17.01 -2.06 13.19
CA SER A 140 -17.97 -2.73 12.30
C SER A 140 -18.68 -3.93 12.98
N SER A 141 -17.99 -4.61 13.89
CA SER A 141 -18.57 -5.60 14.81
C SER A 141 -17.62 -5.83 15.99
N ILE A 142 -18.13 -6.32 17.13
CA ILE A 142 -17.32 -6.63 18.32
C ILE A 142 -16.22 -7.68 18.02
N GLN A 143 -16.43 -8.52 16.99
CA GLN A 143 -15.54 -9.63 16.65
C GLN A 143 -14.47 -9.27 15.61
N GLU A 144 -14.66 -8.20 14.83
CA GLU A 144 -13.71 -7.82 13.80
C GLU A 144 -12.58 -6.96 14.39
N ARG A 145 -11.38 -7.53 14.43
CA ARG A 145 -10.17 -6.88 14.95
C ARG A 145 -9.08 -6.87 13.91
N VAL A 146 -8.36 -5.76 13.85
CA VAL A 146 -7.16 -5.61 13.02
C VAL A 146 -5.92 -5.84 13.86
N TYR A 147 -5.15 -6.85 13.51
CA TYR A 147 -3.88 -7.17 14.15
C TYR A 147 -2.69 -6.53 13.45
N ILE A 148 -2.84 -6.21 12.16
CA ILE A 148 -1.74 -5.70 11.34
C ILE A 148 -2.18 -4.45 10.60
N VAL A 149 -1.43 -3.37 10.74
CA VAL A 149 -1.70 -2.09 10.09
C VAL A 149 -0.53 -1.74 9.18
N PHE A 150 -0.79 -1.69 7.88
CA PHE A 150 0.17 -1.23 6.89
C PHE A 150 -0.11 0.23 6.55
N LEU A 151 0.80 1.13 6.93
CA LEU A 151 0.76 2.53 6.55
C LEU A 151 1.66 2.77 5.33
N SER A 152 1.12 3.47 4.34
CA SER A 152 1.85 3.91 3.15
C SER A 152 1.58 5.38 2.85
N LEU A 153 2.59 6.22 3.08
CA LEU A 153 2.60 7.64 2.73
C LEU A 153 3.22 7.81 1.34
N MET A 154 2.47 8.39 0.42
CA MET A 154 2.84 8.52 -1.00
C MET A 154 3.05 9.99 -1.38
N PRO A 155 3.97 10.30 -2.31
CA PRO A 155 4.09 11.65 -2.83
C PRO A 155 2.83 12.03 -3.63
N GLU A 156 2.38 13.28 -3.53
CA GLU A 156 1.19 13.77 -4.26
C GLU A 156 1.32 13.66 -5.78
N ASN A 157 2.53 13.92 -6.28
CA ASN A 157 2.80 14.11 -7.71
C ASN A 157 3.15 12.83 -8.46
N ARG A 158 2.97 11.65 -7.85
CA ARG A 158 3.22 10.39 -8.57
C ARG A 158 2.09 9.37 -8.44
N PRO A 159 1.39 9.03 -9.55
CA PRO A 159 0.45 7.92 -9.56
C PRO A 159 1.18 6.56 -9.51
N GLY A 160 0.49 5.52 -9.03
CA GLY A 160 0.96 4.13 -9.16
C GLY A 160 1.79 3.54 -8.00
N TYR A 161 1.85 4.17 -6.84
CA TYR A 161 2.62 3.68 -5.68
C TYR A 161 1.88 2.73 -4.73
N GLU A 162 0.71 2.25 -5.14
CA GLU A 162 -0.08 1.31 -4.37
C GLU A 162 0.68 -0.02 -4.16
N VAL A 163 0.42 -0.65 -3.01
CA VAL A 163 0.97 -1.98 -2.71
C VAL A 163 0.45 -2.95 -3.77
N PRO A 164 1.31 -3.62 -4.55
CA PRO A 164 0.86 -4.49 -5.64
C PRO A 164 -0.17 -5.53 -5.19
N LEU A 165 -1.22 -5.75 -5.97
CA LEU A 165 -2.33 -6.64 -5.59
C LEU A 165 -1.87 -8.06 -5.17
N TRP A 166 -0.81 -8.59 -5.79
CA TRP A 166 -0.24 -9.89 -5.44
C TRP A 166 0.42 -9.90 -4.06
N SER A 167 1.07 -8.80 -3.66
CA SER A 167 1.65 -8.63 -2.33
C SER A 167 0.56 -8.50 -1.26
N ARG A 168 -0.57 -7.84 -1.60
CA ARG A 168 -1.76 -7.81 -0.74
C ARG A 168 -2.29 -9.22 -0.46
N ARG A 169 -2.39 -10.09 -1.49
CA ARG A 169 -2.88 -11.48 -1.32
C ARG A 169 -2.02 -12.31 -0.37
N LYS A 170 -0.69 -12.22 -0.47
CA LYS A 170 0.22 -12.95 0.43
C LYS A 170 0.11 -12.46 1.88
N LEU A 171 -0.05 -11.15 2.06
CA LEU A 171 -0.25 -10.53 3.38
C LEU A 171 -1.61 -10.85 4.01
N CYS A 172 -2.64 -11.07 3.19
CA CYS A 172 -3.98 -11.46 3.66
C CYS A 172 -4.08 -12.94 4.02
N ASN A 173 -3.02 -13.75 3.85
CA ASN A 173 -3.07 -15.16 4.25
C ASN A 173 -3.14 -15.29 5.78
N GLN A 174 -4.16 -15.98 6.30
CA GLN A 174 -4.38 -16.14 7.75
C GLN A 174 -3.18 -16.72 8.50
N GLN A 175 -2.43 -17.66 7.91
CA GLN A 175 -1.22 -18.21 8.52
C GLN A 175 -0.11 -17.15 8.62
N THR A 176 0.01 -16.29 7.60
CA THR A 176 0.95 -15.16 7.63
C THR A 176 0.54 -14.16 8.71
N ILE A 177 -0.74 -13.79 8.79
CA ILE A 177 -1.26 -12.88 9.80
C ILE A 177 -1.03 -13.44 11.20
N TYR A 178 -1.33 -14.72 11.42
CA TYR A 178 -1.09 -15.40 12.69
C TYR A 178 0.40 -15.36 13.08
N ARG A 179 1.30 -15.69 12.15
CA ARG A 179 2.76 -15.66 12.38
C ARG A 179 3.24 -14.26 12.71
N LEU A 180 2.80 -13.25 11.96
CA LEU A 180 3.14 -11.85 12.21
C LEU A 180 2.62 -11.40 13.57
N ARG A 181 1.37 -11.76 13.94
CA ARG A 181 0.79 -11.45 15.26
C ARG A 181 1.55 -12.10 16.41
N LYS A 182 2.13 -13.28 16.21
CA LYS A 182 2.87 -14.03 17.24
C LYS A 182 4.37 -13.75 17.24
N ALA A 183 4.87 -12.92 16.32
CA ALA A 183 6.28 -12.57 16.27
C ALA A 183 6.69 -11.80 17.55
N PRO A 184 7.72 -12.27 18.28
CA PRO A 184 8.16 -11.63 19.52
C PRO A 184 9.04 -10.39 19.26
N ASP A 185 9.69 -10.32 18.09
CA ASP A 185 10.68 -9.31 17.75
C ASP A 185 10.66 -8.96 16.26
N VAL A 186 11.36 -7.87 15.92
CA VAL A 186 11.41 -7.30 14.57
C VAL A 186 12.11 -8.24 13.59
N ASP A 187 13.14 -8.97 14.02
CA ASP A 187 13.88 -9.90 13.17
C ASP A 187 12.99 -11.06 12.71
N THR A 188 12.15 -11.57 13.60
CA THR A 188 11.15 -12.60 13.29
C THR A 188 10.13 -12.07 12.28
N VAL A 189 9.63 -10.84 12.46
CA VAL A 189 8.73 -10.19 11.49
C VAL A 189 9.39 -10.09 10.12
N LEU A 190 10.62 -9.59 10.05
CA LEU A 190 11.36 -9.48 8.80
C LEU A 190 11.62 -10.85 8.16
N SER A 191 11.91 -11.88 8.95
CA SER A 191 12.07 -13.25 8.45
C SER A 191 10.78 -13.79 7.84
N ILE A 192 9.63 -13.52 8.45
CA ILE A 192 8.32 -13.90 7.89
C ILE A 192 8.09 -13.18 6.57
N LEU A 193 8.30 -11.85 6.53
CA LEU A 193 8.09 -11.04 5.34
C LEU A 193 9.04 -11.39 4.19
N LYS A 194 10.27 -11.81 4.47
CA LYS A 194 11.22 -12.30 3.46
C LYS A 194 10.80 -13.64 2.83
N GLY A 195 10.01 -14.44 3.55
CA GLY A 195 9.48 -15.72 3.07
C GLY A 195 8.20 -15.59 2.24
N LEU A 196 7.68 -14.37 2.07
CA LEU A 196 6.54 -14.07 1.20
C LEU A 196 7.01 -13.86 -0.24
#